data_AF-A0A7S1HGI5-F1
#
_entry.id   AF-A0A7S1HGI5-F1
#
_cell.length_a   1.000
_cell.length_b   1.000
_cell.length_c   1.000
_cell.angle_alpha   90.00
_cell.angle_beta   90.00
_cell.angle_gamma   90.00
#
_symmetry.space_group_name_H-M   'P 1'
#
loop_
_entity.id
_entity.type
_entity.pdbx_description
1 polymer ?
#
loop_
_entity_poly.entity_id
_entity_poly.type
_entity_poly.pdbx_seq_one_letter_code
_entity_poly.pdbx_strand_id
1 'polypeptide(L)'
;EGFSDVELRDELVTMLLAGHDTSALVLAWAFGFLASHPESVEEVYRETLEVLGPPGEDGKWPKFTVEKVMAMQKTDRILKEVMRLRPPVFEMTREVTKKAPATERKDGARRPAGSRQPLRSGAQRILFRPPRPV
;
A
#
# COMPACT_ATOMS: atom_id res chain seq x y z
N GLU A 1 2.01 24.37 24.59
CA GLU A 1 2.75 25.11 23.54
C GLU A 1 2.44 24.44 22.20
N GLY A 2 2.25 25.23 21.13
CA GLY A 2 1.98 24.72 19.78
C GLY A 2 3.26 24.74 18.95
N PHE A 3 3.23 24.06 17.80
CA PHE A 3 4.33 24.11 16.83
C PHE A 3 4.54 25.55 16.32
N SER A 4 5.80 25.91 16.10
CA SER A 4 6.16 27.07 15.30
C SER A 4 5.80 26.86 13.82
N ASP A 5 5.72 27.94 13.04
CA ASP A 5 5.45 27.84 11.60
C ASP A 5 6.48 26.98 10.85
N VAL A 6 7.73 26.99 11.33
CA VAL A 6 8.83 26.17 10.78
C VAL A 6 8.58 24.69 11.05
N GLU A 7 8.29 24.33 12.30
CA GLU A 7 8.00 22.94 12.68
C GLU A 7 6.74 22.45 11.97
N LEU A 8 5.69 23.28 11.88
CA LEU A 8 4.46 22.93 11.17
C LEU A 8 4.73 22.63 9.69
N ARG A 9 5.53 23.46 9.03
CA ARG A 9 5.95 23.23 7.64
C ARG A 9 6.72 21.92 7.51
N ASP A 10 7.65 21.65 8.42
CA ASP A 10 8.49 20.44 8.35
C ASP A 10 7.65 19.16 8.56
N GLU A 11 6.65 19.19 9.44
CA GLU A 11 5.66 18.10 9.60
C GLU A 11 4.80 17.92 8.33
N LEU A 12 4.34 19.01 7.71
CA LEU A 12 3.58 18.95 6.46
C LEU A 12 4.39 18.34 5.31
N VAL A 13 5.67 18.72 5.18
CA VAL A 13 6.58 18.14 4.19
C VAL A 13 6.78 16.65 4.43
N THR A 14 6.94 16.25 5.70
CA THR A 14 7.08 14.85 6.09
C THR A 14 5.84 14.04 5.68
N MET A 15 4.63 14.53 5.94
CA MET A 15 3.39 13.89 5.53
C MET A 15 3.26 13.80 4.00
N LEU A 16 3.61 14.87 3.28
CA LEU A 16 3.55 14.91 1.82
C LEU A 16 4.46 13.86 1.21
N LEU A 17 5.73 13.80 1.64
CA LEU A 17 6.70 12.84 1.12
C LEU A 17 6.28 11.39 1.42
N ALA A 18 5.78 11.13 2.64
CA ALA A 18 5.28 9.81 3.01
C ALA A 18 4.14 9.33 2.10
N GLY A 19 3.23 10.23 1.71
CA GLY A 19 2.08 9.91 0.85
C GLY A 19 2.40 9.91 -0.66
N HIS A 20 3.34 10.74 -1.10
CA HIS A 20 3.67 10.92 -2.51
C HIS A 20 4.26 9.66 -3.12
N ASP A 21 5.40 9.20 -2.61
CA ASP A 21 6.14 8.09 -3.21
C ASP A 21 5.38 6.77 -3.05
N THR A 22 4.70 6.58 -1.92
CA THR A 22 3.92 5.36 -1.67
C THR A 22 2.73 5.24 -2.61
N SER A 23 1.96 6.32 -2.79
CA SER A 23 0.80 6.32 -3.69
C SER A 23 1.21 6.23 -5.16
N ALA A 24 2.28 6.94 -5.56
CA ALA A 24 2.80 6.90 -6.92
C ALA A 24 3.24 5.48 -7.32
N LEU A 25 3.93 4.76 -6.41
CA LEU A 25 4.33 3.38 -6.64
C LEU A 25 3.14 2.43 -6.80
N VAL A 26 2.10 2.56 -5.95
CA VAL A 26 0.89 1.74 -6.10
C VAL A 26 0.23 1.98 -7.45
N LEU A 27 0.05 3.24 -7.84
CA LEU A 27 -0.59 3.58 -9.12
C LEU A 27 0.23 3.10 -10.33
N ALA A 28 1.54 3.26 -10.29
CA ALA A 28 2.42 2.78 -11.36
C ALA A 28 2.29 1.26 -11.56
N TRP A 29 2.32 0.48 -10.48
CA TRP A 29 2.12 -0.97 -10.56
C TRP A 29 0.70 -1.35 -10.95
N ALA A 30 -0.32 -0.64 -10.44
CA ALA A 30 -1.71 -0.87 -10.80
C ALA A 30 -1.94 -0.71 -12.31
N PHE A 31 -1.47 0.40 -12.91
CA PHE A 31 -1.57 0.60 -14.36
C PHE A 31 -0.75 -0.43 -15.14
N GLY A 32 0.45 -0.78 -14.66
CA GLY A 32 1.26 -1.82 -15.29
C GLY A 32 0.56 -3.19 -15.32
N PHE A 33 -0.10 -3.58 -14.23
CA PHE A 33 -0.88 -4.83 -14.19
C PHE A 33 -2.13 -4.73 -15.05
N LEU A 34 -2.89 -3.64 -14.97
CA LEU A 34 -4.11 -3.45 -15.76
C LEU A 34 -3.84 -3.47 -17.27
N ALA A 35 -2.70 -2.92 -17.71
CA ALA A 35 -2.29 -2.96 -19.11
C ALA A 35 -2.12 -4.39 -19.67
N SER A 36 -1.85 -5.37 -18.79
CA SER A 36 -1.68 -6.79 -19.15
C SER A 36 -2.94 -7.64 -18.90
N HIS A 37 -3.99 -7.07 -18.29
CA HIS A 37 -5.22 -7.77 -17.87
C HIS A 37 -6.45 -6.97 -18.34
N PRO A 38 -6.77 -6.98 -19.65
CA PRO A 38 -7.89 -6.22 -20.21
C PRO A 38 -9.25 -6.60 -19.58
N GLU A 39 -9.41 -7.84 -19.12
CA GLU A 39 -10.59 -8.29 -18.38
C GLU A 39 -10.78 -7.53 -17.06
N SER A 40 -9.69 -7.20 -16.37
CA SER A 40 -9.74 -6.40 -15.14
C SER A 40 -10.10 -4.95 -15.43
N VAL A 41 -9.63 -4.40 -16.55
CA VAL A 41 -10.01 -3.04 -17.00
C VAL A 41 -11.50 -2.97 -17.27
N GLU A 42 -12.05 -3.95 -17.99
CA GLU A 42 -13.47 -4.04 -18.30
C GLU A 42 -14.32 -4.19 -17.02
N GLU A 43 -13.87 -4.98 -16.04
CA GLU A 43 -14.55 -5.10 -14.75
C GLU A 43 -14.58 -3.78 -13.96
N VAL A 44 -13.47 -3.03 -13.93
CA VAL A 44 -13.40 -1.71 -13.28
C VAL A 44 -14.27 -0.70 -14.01
N TYR A 45 -14.26 -0.72 -15.34
CA TYR A 45 -15.10 0.18 -16.14
C TYR A 45 -16.59 -0.08 -15.88
N ARG A 46 -17.00 -1.35 -15.85
CA ARG A 46 -18.37 -1.75 -15.52
C ARG A 46 -18.77 -1.32 -14.11
N GLU A 47 -17.91 -1.55 -13.12
CA GLU A 47 -18.15 -1.05 -11.76
C GLU A 47 -18.30 0.48 -11.73
N THR A 48 -17.48 1.19 -12.50
CA THR A 48 -17.56 2.66 -12.59
C THR A 48 -18.93 3.09 -13.11
N LEU A 49 -19.44 2.43 -14.15
CA LEU A 49 -20.79 2.68 -14.68
C LEU A 49 -21.90 2.33 -13.68
N GLU A 50 -21.76 1.20 -12.96
CA GLU A 50 -22.73 0.75 -11.94
C GLU A 50 -22.81 1.72 -10.75
N VAL A 51 -21.68 2.24 -10.29
CA VAL A 51 -21.59 3.07 -9.07
C VAL A 51 -21.80 4.55 -9.36
N LEU A 52 -21.18 5.07 -10.43
CA LEU A 52 -21.25 6.50 -10.73
C LEU A 52 -22.45 6.83 -11.61
N GLY A 53 -22.86 5.91 -12.47
CA GLY A 53 -23.69 6.14 -13.65
C GLY A 53 -22.84 6.40 -14.90
N PRO A 54 -23.41 6.24 -16.11
CA PRO A 54 -22.72 6.59 -17.34
C PRO A 54 -22.44 8.11 -17.41
N PRO A 55 -21.49 8.53 -18.26
CA PRO A 55 -21.32 9.94 -18.58
C PRO A 55 -22.63 10.54 -19.11
N GLY A 56 -22.89 11.81 -18.77
CA GLY A 56 -24.02 12.55 -19.34
C GLY A 56 -23.87 12.77 -20.85
N GLU A 57 -24.91 13.29 -21.49
CA GLU A 57 -24.87 13.67 -22.92
C GLU A 57 -23.77 14.71 -23.23
N ASP A 58 -23.34 15.47 -22.23
CA ASP A 58 -22.23 16.43 -22.30
C ASP A 58 -20.84 15.78 -22.17
N GLY A 59 -20.78 14.44 -22.08
CA GLY A 59 -19.56 13.66 -21.92
C GLY A 59 -18.93 13.73 -20.53
N LYS A 60 -19.57 14.41 -19.56
CA LYS A 60 -19.03 14.53 -18.21
C LYS A 60 -19.47 13.37 -17.34
N TRP A 61 -18.54 12.88 -16.53
CA TRP A 61 -18.85 11.91 -15.50
C TRP A 61 -19.68 12.54 -14.38
N PRO A 62 -20.63 11.78 -13.79
CA PRO A 62 -21.32 12.20 -12.58
C PRO A 62 -20.34 12.55 -11.46
N LYS A 63 -20.77 13.42 -10.53
CA LYS A 63 -19.91 13.86 -9.42
C LYS A 63 -19.42 12.67 -8.60
N PHE A 64 -18.11 12.62 -8.38
CA PHE A 64 -17.46 11.71 -7.45
C PHE A 64 -17.74 12.18 -6.02
N THR A 65 -18.29 11.29 -5.20
CA THR A 65 -18.46 11.52 -3.76
C THR A 65 -17.72 10.43 -3.00
N VAL A 66 -17.41 10.68 -1.72
CA VAL A 66 -16.71 9.71 -0.88
C VAL A 66 -17.51 8.41 -0.79
N GLU A 67 -18.83 8.50 -0.66
CA GLU A 67 -19.74 7.36 -0.58
C GLU A 67 -19.65 6.48 -1.84
N LYS A 68 -19.58 7.12 -3.01
CA LYS A 68 -19.42 6.42 -4.29
C LYS A 68 -18.05 5.74 -4.41
N VAL A 69 -16.97 6.43 -4.04
CA VAL A 69 -15.63 5.83 -4.07
C VAL A 69 -15.55 4.61 -3.14
N MET A 70 -16.15 4.70 -1.94
CA MET A 70 -16.20 3.60 -0.99
C MET A 70 -17.06 2.41 -1.48
N ALA A 71 -17.93 2.61 -2.47
CA ALA A 71 -18.72 1.55 -3.09
C ALA A 71 -17.96 0.80 -4.21
N MET A 72 -16.80 1.28 -4.65
CA MET A 72 -16.00 0.65 -5.73
C MET A 72 -15.15 -0.53 -5.21
N GLN A 73 -15.83 -1.63 -4.86
CA GLN A 73 -15.21 -2.79 -4.21
C GLN A 73 -14.23 -3.56 -5.10
N LYS A 74 -14.48 -3.67 -6.41
CA LYS A 74 -13.59 -4.38 -7.36
C LYS A 74 -12.30 -3.58 -7.52
N THR A 75 -12.40 -2.28 -7.68
CA THR A 75 -11.25 -1.36 -7.73
C THR A 75 -10.41 -1.46 -6.45
N ASP A 76 -11.05 -1.45 -5.28
CA ASP A 76 -10.37 -1.64 -3.99
C ASP A 76 -9.66 -3.01 -3.90
N ARG A 77 -10.29 -4.09 -4.37
CA ARG A 77 -9.66 -5.43 -4.42
C ARG A 77 -8.43 -5.44 -5.32
N ILE A 78 -8.49 -4.79 -6.49
CA ILE A 78 -7.35 -4.68 -7.41
C ILE A 78 -6.21 -3.92 -6.73
N LEU A 79 -6.49 -2.77 -6.11
CA LEU A 79 -5.46 -2.01 -5.39
C LEU A 79 -4.85 -2.80 -4.22
N LYS A 80 -5.66 -3.56 -3.48
CA LYS A 80 -5.18 -4.47 -2.43
C LYS A 80 -4.31 -5.58 -2.99
N GLU A 81 -4.64 -6.12 -4.15
CA GLU A 81 -3.83 -7.15 -4.81
C GLU A 81 -2.52 -6.58 -5.34
N VAL A 82 -2.53 -5.36 -5.90
CA VAL A 82 -1.32 -4.62 -6.26
C VAL A 82 -0.43 -4.46 -5.03
N MET A 83 -0.96 -4.00 -3.90
CA MET A 83 -0.20 -3.86 -2.65
C MET A 83 0.25 -5.20 -2.06
N ARG A 84 -0.48 -6.29 -2.29
CA ARG A 84 -0.09 -7.66 -1.91
C ARG A 84 1.11 -8.14 -2.72
N LEU A 85 1.17 -7.82 -4.01
CA LEU A 85 2.25 -8.22 -4.91
C LEU A 85 3.46 -7.27 -4.86
N ARG A 86 3.20 -5.98 -4.72
CA ARG A 86 4.14 -4.86 -4.81
C ARG A 86 3.89 -3.85 -3.67
N PRO A 87 4.15 -4.22 -2.41
CA PRO A 87 3.96 -3.30 -1.28
C PRO A 87 4.95 -2.14 -1.36
N PRO A 88 4.50 -0.86 -1.28
CA PRO A 88 5.40 0.29 -1.30
C PRO A 88 6.36 0.31 -0.11
N VAL A 89 5.87 -0.06 1.07
CA VAL A 89 6.68 -0.26 2.28
C VAL A 89 6.93 -1.75 2.45
N PHE A 90 8.10 -2.20 2.03
CA PHE A 90 8.44 -3.62 2.05
C PHE A 90 9.01 -4.04 3.41
N GLU A 91 9.72 -3.16 4.12
CA GLU A 91 10.38 -3.44 5.40
C GLU A 91 10.09 -2.34 6.42
N MET A 92 9.77 -2.72 7.65
CA MET A 92 9.69 -1.81 8.80
C MET A 92 10.70 -2.26 9.84
N THR A 93 11.47 -1.34 10.42
CA THR A 93 12.44 -1.69 11.46
C THR A 93 11.93 -1.27 12.83
N ARG A 94 12.11 -2.12 13.84
CA ARG A 94 11.91 -1.77 15.25
C ARG A 94 13.20 -1.91 16.03
N GLU A 95 13.38 -1.09 17.05
CA GLU A 95 14.51 -1.20 17.97
C GLU A 95 14.07 -1.80 19.30
N VAL A 96 14.84 -2.76 19.80
CA VAL A 96 14.59 -3.41 21.10
C VAL A 96 15.09 -2.50 22.23
N THR A 97 14.20 -1.73 22.87
CA THR A 97 14.58 -0.76 23.91
C THR A 97 14.74 -1.35 25.31
N LYS A 98 14.11 -2.50 25.59
CA LYS A 98 14.28 -3.28 26.82
C LYS A 98 14.50 -4.75 26.45
N LYS A 99 15.19 -5.52 27.30
CA LYS A 99 15.32 -6.98 27.11
C LYS A 99 13.92 -7.59 26.96
N ALA A 100 13.53 -7.89 25.73
CA ALA A 100 12.26 -8.54 25.48
C ALA A 100 12.35 -9.99 25.99
N PRO A 101 11.27 -10.55 26.56
CA PRO A 101 11.17 -11.99 26.71
C PRO A 101 11.39 -12.64 25.34
N ALA A 102 11.91 -13.86 25.31
CA ALA A 102 12.19 -14.58 24.06
C ALA A 102 10.88 -14.89 23.33
N THR A 103 10.30 -13.92 22.64
CA THR A 103 9.19 -14.14 21.72
C THR A 103 9.77 -14.78 20.45
N GLU A 104 9.72 -16.11 20.48
CA GLU A 104 9.69 -17.05 19.37
C GLU A 104 10.63 -16.74 18.20
N ARG A 105 11.91 -16.71 18.53
CA ARG A 105 12.92 -17.16 17.57
C ARG A 105 12.87 -18.70 17.62
N LYS A 106 12.78 -19.40 16.47
CA LYS A 106 12.72 -20.88 16.41
C LYS A 106 13.91 -21.57 17.11
N ASP A 107 14.97 -20.81 17.41
CA ASP A 107 16.21 -21.22 18.06
C ASP A 107 16.26 -20.89 19.57
N GLY A 108 15.21 -20.32 20.16
CA GLY A 108 15.13 -19.99 21.59
C GLY A 108 16.06 -18.85 22.07
N ALA A 109 16.76 -18.16 21.16
CA ALA A 109 17.75 -17.15 21.53
C ALA A 109 17.10 -15.82 21.99
N ARG A 110 17.59 -15.27 23.10
CA ARG A 110 17.14 -13.99 23.69
C ARG A 110 17.72 -12.80 22.93
N ARG A 111 16.93 -11.76 22.66
CA ARG A 111 17.37 -10.58 21.90
C ARG A 111 18.00 -9.52 22.83
N PRO A 112 19.20 -9.00 22.52
CA PRO A 112 19.80 -7.91 23.28
C PRO A 112 19.10 -6.58 23.00
N ALA A 113 19.11 -5.69 23.99
CA ALA A 113 18.68 -4.30 23.80
C ALA A 113 19.58 -3.59 22.77
N GLY A 114 19.02 -2.67 21.99
CA GLY A 114 19.69 -1.97 20.89
C GLY A 114 19.74 -2.74 19.57
N SER A 115 19.23 -3.97 19.52
CA SER A 115 19.13 -4.71 18.26
C SER A 115 17.98 -4.18 17.38
N ARG A 116 18.24 -4.04 16.07
CA ARG A 116 17.23 -3.70 15.06
C ARG A 116 16.54 -4.96 14.55
N GLN A 117 15.22 -5.01 14.67
CA GLN A 117 14.38 -6.08 14.19
C GLN A 117 13.65 -5.63 12.92
N PRO A 118 14.00 -6.19 11.74
CA PRO A 118 13.18 -6.00 10.56
C PRO A 118 11.88 -6.81 10.69
N LEU A 119 10.78 -6.15 10.38
CA LEU A 119 9.46 -6.72 10.14
C LEU A 119 9.24 -6.63 8.64
N ARG A 120 9.24 -7.78 7.97
CA ARG A 120 9.02 -7.87 6.53
C ARG A 120 7.55 -8.16 6.24
N SER A 121 6.99 -7.45 5.27
CA SER A 121 5.67 -7.78 4.75
C SER A 121 5.67 -9.19 4.14
N GLY A 122 4.61 -9.98 4.38
CA GLY A 122 4.50 -11.39 3.95
C GLY A 122 4.63 -11.60 2.44
N ALA A 123 4.37 -10.57 1.64
CA ALA A 123 4.60 -10.53 0.19
C ALA A 123 6.04 -10.85 -0.23
N GLN A 124 7.02 -10.53 0.62
CA GLN A 124 8.44 -10.76 0.33
C GLN A 124 8.89 -12.21 0.47
N ARG A 125 8.09 -13.10 1.08
CA ARG A 125 8.46 -14.53 1.17
C ARG A 125 8.56 -15.18 -0.21
N ILE A 126 7.92 -14.60 -1.22
CA ILE A 126 7.89 -15.10 -2.59
C ILE A 126 9.04 -14.50 -3.42
N LEU A 127 9.30 -13.19 -3.30
CA LEU A 127 10.31 -12.48 -4.10
C LEU A 127 11.76 -12.83 -3.75
N PHE A 128 12.05 -13.24 -2.52
CA PHE A 128 13.40 -13.60 -2.07
C PHE A 128 13.60 -15.11 -1.90
N ARG A 129 12.68 -15.94 -2.39
CA ARG A 129 12.89 -17.39 -2.40
C ARG A 129 13.79 -17.73 -3.59
N PRO A 130 14.98 -18.32 -3.38
CA PRO A 130 15.79 -18.81 -4.49
C PRO A 130 14.97 -19.82 -5.31
N PRO A 131 15.14 -19.85 -6.64
CA PRO A 131 14.46 -20.84 -7.48
C PRO A 131 14.78 -22.23 -6.93
N ARG A 132 13.75 -23.07 -6.74
CA ARG A 132 13.96 -24.46 -6.36
C ARG A 132 14.68 -25.15 -7.52
N PRO A 133 15.80 -25.84 -7.29
CA PRO A 133 16.37 -26.70 -8.32
C PRO A 133 15.32 -27.76 -8.69
N VAL A 134 15.17 -27.95 -10.00
CA VAL A 134 14.34 -29.02 -10.60
C VAL A 134 15.03 -30.35 -10.37
#